data_AF-A0A424QFE8-F1
#
_entry.id   AF-A0A424QFE8-F1
#
_cell.length_a   1.000
_cell.length_b   1.000
_cell.length_c   1.000
_cell.angle_alpha   90.00
_cell.angle_beta   90.00
_cell.angle_gamma   90.00
#
_symmetry.space_group_name_H-M   'P 1'
#
loop_
_entity.id
_entity.type
_entity.pdbx_description
1 polymer ?
#
loop_
_entity_poly.entity_id
_entity_poly.type
_entity_poly.pdbx_seq_one_letter_code
_entity_poly.pdbx_strand_id
1 'polypeptide(L)' 'MTEALLGRNEMVGSRYPMWVDRVIFILAIVGFVFLNQYMWDQISSTWMQWMASVGLAILLLIMTEVSGRMIQMLRVNS' A
#
# COMPACT_ATOMS: atom_id res chain seq x y z
N MET A 1 7.05 -26.82 20.94
CA MET A 1 8.16 -27.22 20.06
C MET A 1 7.54 -27.89 18.86
N THR A 2 7.56 -27.24 17.69
CA THR A 2 7.11 -27.84 16.43
C THR A 2 8.36 -28.28 15.68
N GLU A 3 8.62 -29.59 15.65
CA GLU A 3 9.68 -30.16 14.83
C GLU A 3 9.32 -29.96 13.35
N ALA A 4 10.12 -29.16 12.64
CA ALA A 4 10.07 -29.13 11.18
C ALA A 4 10.64 -30.46 10.64
N LEU A 5 10.14 -30.92 9.50
CA LEU A 5 10.32 -32.25 8.87
C LEU A 5 11.77 -32.77 8.66
N LEU A 6 12.80 -32.07 9.16
CA LEU A 6 14.22 -32.41 9.01
C LEU A 6 15.08 -32.11 10.26
N GLY A 7 14.48 -31.89 11.44
CA GLY A 7 15.25 -31.62 12.67
C GLY A 7 16.03 -30.30 12.63
N ARG A 8 15.72 -29.41 11.67
CA ARG A 8 16.29 -28.07 11.59
C ARG A 8 15.61 -27.17 12.61
N ASN A 9 16.40 -26.59 13.52
CA ASN A 9 15.92 -25.54 14.41
C ASN A 9 15.71 -24.25 13.60
N GLU A 10 14.54 -24.10 13.00
CA GLU A 10 14.17 -22.88 12.29
C GLU A 10 13.90 -21.80 13.32
N MET A 11 14.75 -20.77 13.37
CA MET A 11 14.35 -19.53 14.04
C MET A 11 13.12 -19.02 13.30
N VAL A 12 11.98 -18.96 13.99
CA VAL A 12 10.75 -18.40 13.43
C VAL A 12 11.07 -16.96 13.01
N GLY A 13 11.29 -16.76 11.71
CA GLY A 13 11.53 -15.45 11.14
C GLY A 13 10.42 -14.54 11.63
N SER A 14 10.79 -13.44 12.29
CA SER A 14 9.83 -12.53 12.91
C SER A 14 8.74 -12.20 11.88
N ARG A 15 7.46 -12.40 12.22
CA ARG A 15 6.35 -12.24 11.27
C ARG A 15 6.26 -10.77 10.84
N TYR A 16 6.28 -10.49 9.54
CA TYR A 16 6.06 -9.13 9.04
C TYR A 16 4.68 -8.64 9.51
N PRO A 17 4.59 -7.44 10.12
CA PRO A 17 3.32 -6.90 10.57
C PRO A 17 2.47 -6.45 9.38
N MET A 18 1.67 -7.37 8.82
CA MET A 18 0.72 -7.09 7.73
C MET A 18 -0.30 -5.98 8.04
N TRP A 19 -0.43 -5.56 9.31
CA TRP A 19 -1.30 -4.44 9.68
C TRP A 19 -0.77 -3.10 9.17
N VAL A 20 0.54 -2.96 8.94
CA VAL A 20 1.15 -1.73 8.45
C VAL A 20 0.67 -1.43 7.02
N ASP A 21 0.66 -2.43 6.14
CA ASP A 21 0.15 -2.28 4.77
C ASP A 21 -1.33 -1.85 4.78
N ARG A 22 -2.13 -2.39 5.72
CA ARG A 22 -3.54 -2.03 5.87
C ARG A 22 -3.73 -0.57 6.28
N VAL A 23 -2.91 -0.05 7.19
CA VAL A 23 -2.95 1.36 7.59
C VAL A 23 -2.57 2.26 6.42
N ILE A 24 -1.51 1.92 5.69
CA ILE A 24 -1.07 2.67 4.50
C ILE A 24 -2.17 2.68 3.44
N PHE A 25 -2.84 1.56 3.22
CA PHE A 25 -3.95 1.47 2.28
C PHE A 25 -5.15 2.32 2.70
N ILE A 26 -5.52 2.30 4.00
CA ILE A 26 -6.60 3.16 4.53
C ILE A 26 -6.24 4.65 4.34
N LEU A 27 -5.00 5.03 4.64
CA LEU A 27 -4.52 6.40 4.40
C LEU A 27 -4.60 6.79 2.93
N ALA A 28 -4.27 5.88 2.01
CA ALA A 28 -4.40 6.10 0.58
C ALA A 28 -5.87 6.31 0.15
N ILE A 29 -6.83 5.57 0.72
CA ILE A 29 -8.26 5.78 0.47
C ILE A 29 -8.70 7.16 0.95
N VAL A 30 -8.33 7.54 2.18
CA VAL A 30 -8.65 8.86 2.74
C VAL A 30 -8.04 9.96 1.87
N GLY A 31 -6.77 9.81 1.48
CA GLY A 31 -6.09 10.72 0.56
C GLY A 31 -6.79 10.81 -0.80
N PHE A 32 -7.22 9.68 -1.36
CA PHE A 32 -7.98 9.64 -2.61
C PHE A 32 -9.24 10.49 -2.52
N VAL A 33 -10.04 10.36 -1.47
CA VAL A 33 -11.30 11.12 -1.32
C VAL A 33 -11.04 12.63 -1.39
N PHE A 34 -10.10 13.14 -0.59
CA PHE A 34 -9.82 14.58 -0.52
C PHE A 34 -9.13 15.11 -1.79
N LEU A 35 -8.13 14.39 -2.30
CA LEU A 35 -7.42 14.78 -3.53
C LEU A 35 -8.33 14.71 -4.75
N ASN A 36 -9.18 13.70 -4.84
CA ASN A 36 -10.12 13.56 -5.95
C ASN A 36 -11.16 14.69 -5.91
N GLN A 37 -11.69 15.04 -4.74
CA GLN A 37 -12.59 16.18 -4.59
C GLN A 37 -11.91 17.49 -5.04
N TYR A 38 -10.72 17.77 -4.50
CA TYR A 38 -9.94 18.95 -4.90
C TYR A 38 -9.72 19.00 -6.41
N MET A 39 -9.35 17.88 -7.01
CA MET A 39 -9.09 17.76 -8.44
C MET A 39 -10.37 18.00 -9.28
N TRP A 40 -11.52 17.51 -8.84
CA TRP A 40 -12.81 17.73 -9.53
C TRP A 40 -13.20 19.21 -9.54
N ASP A 41 -12.90 19.95 -8.47
CA ASP A 41 -13.15 21.39 -8.40
C ASP A 41 -12.29 22.19 -9.40
N GLN A 42 -11.15 21.64 -9.83
CA GLN A 42 -10.25 22.30 -10.80
C GLN A 42 -10.56 21.95 -12.26
N ILE A 43 -11.29 20.87 -12.53
CA ILE A 43 -11.52 20.35 -13.88
C ILE A 43 -12.99 20.58 -14.26
N SER A 44 -13.24 21.36 -15.31
CA SER A 44 -14.60 21.64 -15.79
C SER A 44 -15.18 20.52 -16.67
N SER A 45 -14.33 19.74 -17.34
CA SER A 45 -14.76 18.65 -18.22
C SER A 45 -15.01 17.36 -17.44
N THR A 46 -16.25 16.88 -17.46
CA THR A 46 -16.64 15.63 -16.79
C THR A 46 -15.82 14.43 -17.27
N TRP A 47 -15.54 14.33 -18.58
CA TRP A 47 -14.71 13.23 -19.10
C TRP A 47 -13.30 13.25 -18.50
N MET A 48 -12.72 14.44 -18.38
CA MET A 48 -11.38 14.62 -17.84
C MET A 48 -11.34 14.40 -16.32
N GLN A 49 -12.41 14.74 -15.59
CA GLN A 49 -12.59 14.39 -14.18
C GLN A 49 -12.53 12.86 -13.97
N TRP A 50 -13.26 12.08 -14.78
CA TRP A 50 -13.23 10.61 -14.70
C TRP A 50 -11.86 10.05 -15.00
N MET A 51 -11.22 10.48 -16.10
CA MET A 51 -9.87 10.03 -16.45
C MET A 51 -8.87 10.33 -15.34
N ALA A 52 -8.92 11.53 -14.77
CA ALA A 52 -8.02 11.94 -13.71
C ALA A 52 -8.30 11.17 -12.40
N SER A 53 -9.55 10.81 -12.12
CA SER A 53 -9.93 10.00 -10.95
C SER A 53 -9.34 8.59 -11.05
N VAL A 54 -9.48 7.97 -12.23
CA VAL A 54 -8.91 6.64 -12.50
C VAL A 54 -7.38 6.69 -12.41
N GLY A 55 -6.75 7.71 -13.00
CA GLY A 55 -5.31 7.92 -12.92
C GLY A 55 -4.82 8.07 -11.48
N LEU A 56 -5.51 8.88 -10.67
CA LEU A 56 -5.20 9.09 -9.26
C LEU A 56 -5.36 7.79 -8.45
N ALA A 57 -6.42 7.02 -8.68
CA ALA A 57 -6.63 5.75 -8.00
C ALA A 57 -5.50 4.76 -8.29
N ILE A 58 -5.12 4.61 -9.56
CA ILE A 58 -4.01 3.73 -9.97
C ILE A 58 -2.69 4.20 -9.34
N LEU A 59 -2.41 5.51 -9.38
CA LEU A 59 -1.20 6.09 -8.79
C LEU A 59 -1.11 5.79 -7.29
N LEU A 60 -2.20 5.98 -6.54
CA LEU A 60 -2.23 5.69 -5.12
C LEU A 60 -2.04 4.18 -4.83
N LEU A 61 -2.63 3.30 -5.63
CA LEU A 61 -2.39 1.85 -5.50
C LEU A 61 -0.91 1.49 -5.72
N ILE A 62 -0.27 2.07 -6.74
CA ILE A 62 1.17 1.88 -6.96
C ILE A 62 1.97 2.37 -5.76
N MET A 63 1.64 3.54 -5.22
CA MET A 63 2.33 4.09 -4.05
C MET A 63 2.16 3.21 -2.80
N THR A 64 0.98 2.61 -2.60
CA THR A 64 0.75 1.67 -1.49
C THR A 64 1.62 0.41 -1.63
N GLU A 65 1.74 -0.13 -2.83
CA GLU A 65 2.58 -1.31 -3.11
C GLU A 65 4.07 -0.99 -2.94
N VAL A 66 4.54 0.14 -3.47
CA VAL A 66 5.92 0.60 -3.33
C VAL A 66 6.27 0.79 -1.85
N SER A 67 5.38 1.41 -1.07
CA SER A 67 5.58 1.62 0.36
C SER A 67 5.72 0.28 1.12
N GLY A 68 4.83 -0.68 0.85
CA GLY A 68 4.92 -2.01 1.43
C GLY A 68 6.23 -2.73 1.09
N ARG A 69 6.68 -2.63 -0.16
CA ARG A 69 7.97 -3.18 -0.59
C ARG A 69 9.17 -2.50 0.08
N MET A 70 9.14 -1.19 0.25
CA MET A 70 10.21 -0.45 0.94
C MET A 70 10.33 -0.89 2.41
N ILE A 71 9.21 -1.05 3.12
CA ILE A 71 9.21 -1.49 4.52
C ILE A 71 9.74 -2.93 4.63
N GLN A 72 9.34 -3.82 3.71
CA GLN A 72 9.87 -5.18 3.64
C GLN A 72 11.38 -5.18 3.36
N MET A 73 11.86 -4.35 2.42
CA MET A 73 13.30 -4.22 2.10
C MET A 73 14.11 -3.74 3.31
N LEU A 74 13.66 -2.69 4.00
CA LEU A 74 14.34 -2.14 5.17
C LEU A 74 14.48 -3.18 6.29
N ARG A 75 13.47 -4.03 6.45
CA ARG A 75 13.46 -5.11 7.45
C ARG A 75 14.30 -6.32 7.06
N VAL A 76 14.43 -6.62 5.77
CA VAL A 76 15.33 -7.68 5.30
C VAL A 76 16.79 -7.27 5.48
N ASN A 77 17.08 -5.97 5.42
CA ASN A 77 18.42 -5.42 5.55
C ASN A 77 18.80 -5.06 7.02
N SER A 78 17.94 -5.38 8.00
CA SER A 78 18.16 -5.16 9.44
C SER A 78 18.35 -6.49 10.17
#